data_AF-A0A2N0P2F5-F1
#
_entry.id   AF-A0A2N0P2F5-F1
#
_cell.length_a   1.000
_cell.length_b   1.000
_cell.length_c   1.000
_cell.angle_alpha   90.00
_cell.angle_beta   90.00
_cell.angle_gamma   90.00
#
_symmetry.space_group_name_H-M   'P 1'
#
loop_
_entity.id
_entity.type
_entity.pdbx_description
1 polymer ?
#
loop_
_entity_poly.entity_id
_entity_poly.type
_entity_poly.pdbx_seq_one_letter_code
_entity_poly.pdbx_strand_id
1 'polypeptide(L)'
;ENIESANINSYNPLNEQDFVLVVFGLQLCIGQVISSFYEAYGYHSYHQEPITDIENISYITLKVFTPIRNIFSALTEEGCFLITHQHPKNVIYHLNMQDIKVFDDNTLQLLNKAKIHYNFFNQKEVIQIIAQNL
;
A
#
# COMPACT_ATOMS: atom_id res chain seq x y z
N GLU A 1 19.44 1.99 -8.11
CA GLU A 1 19.20 2.37 -6.70
C GLU A 1 18.83 1.11 -5.95
N ASN A 2 19.41 0.88 -4.76
CA ASN A 2 18.91 -0.15 -3.87
C ASN A 2 17.47 0.24 -3.53
N ILE A 3 16.51 -0.61 -3.89
CA ILE A 3 15.13 -0.41 -3.45
C ILE A 3 15.14 -0.80 -1.96
N GLU A 4 15.40 0.19 -1.09
CA GLU A 4 15.04 0.09 0.33
C GLU A 4 13.57 -0.33 0.44
N SER A 5 13.20 -1.12 1.44
CA SER A 5 11.86 -1.71 1.59
C SER A 5 10.74 -0.70 1.27
N ALA A 6 10.09 -0.89 0.12
CA ALA A 6 9.03 -0.03 -0.41
C ALA A 6 9.32 1.48 -0.56
N ASN A 7 10.60 1.89 -0.59
CA ASN A 7 11.02 3.30 -0.55
C ASN A 7 10.51 4.04 0.70
N ILE A 8 10.50 3.35 1.84
CA ILE A 8 10.12 3.90 3.15
C ILE A 8 11.37 4.00 4.02
N ASN A 9 11.69 5.21 4.45
CA ASN A 9 12.86 5.51 5.29
C ASN A 9 12.63 6.82 6.08
N SER A 10 13.63 7.27 6.83
CA SER A 10 13.56 8.52 7.59
C SER A 10 13.38 9.79 6.74
N TYR A 11 13.71 9.74 5.44
CA TYR A 11 13.52 10.84 4.49
C TYR A 11 12.17 10.77 3.74
N ASN A 12 11.59 9.57 3.64
CA ASN A 12 10.28 9.32 3.03
C ASN A 12 9.41 8.43 3.95
N PRO A 13 9.04 8.93 5.14
CA PRO A 13 8.28 8.14 6.10
C PRO A 13 6.85 7.89 5.62
N LEU A 14 6.28 6.73 5.97
CA LEU A 14 4.90 6.38 5.67
C LEU A 14 3.99 6.73 6.86
N ASN A 15 2.93 7.50 6.62
CA ASN A 15 2.00 7.96 7.65
C ASN A 15 0.62 7.30 7.49
N GLU A 16 -0.23 7.45 8.50
CA GLU A 16 -1.66 7.21 8.31
C GLU A 16 -2.23 8.13 7.21
N GLN A 17 -3.23 7.63 6.50
CA GLN A 17 -3.86 8.25 5.31
C GLN A 17 -3.02 8.29 4.04
N ASP A 18 -1.71 8.01 4.11
CA ASP A 18 -0.87 7.85 2.92
C ASP A 18 -1.30 6.62 2.10
N PHE A 19 -0.91 6.60 0.83
CA PHE A 19 -1.22 5.52 -0.09
C PHE A 19 0.02 4.71 -0.44
N VAL A 20 -0.16 3.39 -0.55
CA VAL A 20 0.88 2.45 -0.95
C VAL A 20 0.40 1.56 -2.09
N LEU A 21 1.33 1.07 -2.90
CA LEU A 21 1.10 -0.09 -3.74
C LEU A 21 1.23 -1.34 -2.88
N VAL A 22 0.22 -2.20 -2.92
CA VAL A 22 0.16 -3.43 -2.12
C VAL A 22 -0.26 -4.60 -2.99
N VAL A 23 0.39 -5.76 -2.82
CA VAL A 23 -0.06 -7.01 -3.43
C VAL A 23 -1.14 -7.63 -2.57
N PHE A 24 -2.31 -7.84 -3.17
CA PHE A 24 -3.44 -8.53 -2.57
C PHE A 24 -3.78 -9.76 -3.41
N GLY A 25 -3.35 -10.94 -2.95
CA GLY A 25 -3.40 -12.16 -3.76
C GLY A 25 -2.44 -12.08 -4.96
N LEU A 26 -2.97 -12.17 -6.18
CA LEU A 26 -2.19 -12.00 -7.43
C LEU A 26 -2.46 -10.65 -8.12
N GLN A 27 -3.01 -9.69 -7.39
CA GLN A 27 -3.40 -8.39 -7.93
C GLN A 27 -2.66 -7.26 -7.20
N LEU A 28 -2.13 -6.31 -7.97
CA LEU A 28 -1.60 -5.07 -7.41
C LEU A 28 -2.76 -4.10 -7.17
N CYS A 29 -2.89 -3.65 -5.93
CA CYS A 29 -3.91 -2.72 -5.48
C CYS A 29 -3.27 -1.48 -4.85
N ILE A 30 -4.11 -0.51 -4.49
CA ILE A 30 -3.69 0.64 -3.68
C ILE A 30 -4.24 0.43 -2.28
N GLY A 31 -3.38 0.54 -1.27
CA GLY A 31 -3.78 0.55 0.13
C GLY A 31 -3.68 1.96 0.70
N GLN A 32 -4.73 2.46 1.32
CA GLN A 32 -4.65 3.63 2.20
C GLN A 32 -4.33 3.17 3.61
N VAL A 33 -3.29 3.74 4.22
CA VAL A 33 -2.87 3.38 5.58
C VAL A 33 -3.92 3.83 6.59
N ILE A 34 -4.44 2.89 7.37
CA ILE A 34 -5.31 3.18 8.51
C ILE A 34 -4.50 3.22 9.80
N SER A 35 -3.65 2.22 10.02
CA SER A 35 -2.86 2.09 11.24
C SER A 35 -1.72 1.11 11.07
N SER A 36 -0.71 1.21 11.93
CA SER A 36 0.41 0.28 11.99
C SER A 36 0.56 -0.29 13.39
N PHE A 37 1.11 -1.51 13.46
CA PHE A 37 1.30 -2.23 14.71
C PHE A 37 2.70 -2.78 14.81
N TYR A 38 3.30 -2.68 15.99
CA TYR A 38 4.61 -3.20 16.34
C TYR A 38 4.47 -4.33 17.35
N GLU A 39 5.44 -5.24 17.37
CA GLU A 39 5.50 -6.26 18.41
C GLU A 39 5.98 -5.61 19.72
N ALA A 40 5.22 -5.79 20.79
CA ALA A 40 5.59 -5.38 22.13
C ALA A 40 5.07 -6.40 23.15
N TYR A 41 5.97 -6.97 23.94
CA TYR A 41 5.65 -7.95 24.98
C TYR A 41 4.90 -9.19 24.48
N GLY A 42 5.14 -9.64 23.23
CA GLY A 42 4.40 -10.75 22.61
C GLY A 42 2.98 -10.39 22.14
N TYR A 43 2.64 -9.10 22.11
CA TYR A 43 1.37 -8.57 21.60
C TYR A 43 1.63 -7.54 20.49
N HIS A 44 0.56 -7.09 19.83
CA HIS A 44 0.61 -6.06 18.80
C HIS A 44 0.17 -4.72 19.37
N SER A 45 1.11 -3.77 19.46
CA SER A 45 0.84 -2.41 19.94
C SER A 45 0.61 -1.48 18.78
N TYR A 46 -0.49 -0.73 18.83
CA TYR A 46 -0.71 0.39 17.92
C TYR A 46 0.35 1.47 18.14
N HIS A 47 0.78 2.09 17.05
CA HIS A 47 1.73 3.19 17.08
C HIS A 47 1.35 4.24 16.04
N GLN A 48 1.29 5.51 16.45
CA GLN A 48 0.82 6.62 15.62
C GLN A 48 1.98 7.40 14.95
N GLU A 49 3.24 7.13 15.32
CA GLU A 49 4.38 7.80 14.67
C GLU A 49 4.55 7.31 13.22
N PRO A 50 5.15 8.15 12.35
CA PRO A 50 5.48 7.76 10.99
C PRO A 50 6.37 6.52 10.93
N ILE A 51 6.06 5.61 10.01
CA ILE A 51 6.85 4.42 9.77
C ILE A 51 8.07 4.81 8.95
N THR A 52 9.26 4.67 9.54
CA THR A 52 10.55 4.92 8.88
C THR A 52 11.29 3.63 8.53
N ASP A 53 10.82 2.48 9.04
CA ASP A 53 11.33 1.16 8.69
C ASP A 53 10.14 0.19 8.71
N ILE A 54 9.68 -0.17 7.51
CA ILE A 54 8.49 -1.01 7.36
C ILE A 54 8.77 -2.47 7.77
N GLU A 55 10.02 -2.94 7.77
CA GLU A 55 10.33 -4.32 8.18
C GLU A 55 10.20 -4.51 9.70
N ASN A 56 10.21 -3.43 10.48
CA ASN A 56 10.08 -3.48 11.94
C ASN A 56 8.64 -3.53 12.45
N ILE A 57 7.65 -3.33 11.57
CA ILE A 57 6.23 -3.41 11.98
C ILE A 57 5.76 -4.86 11.90
N SER A 58 4.81 -5.27 12.74
CA SER A 58 4.19 -6.60 12.67
C SER A 58 3.20 -6.71 11.50
N TYR A 59 2.30 -5.74 11.39
CA TYR A 59 1.36 -5.64 10.28
C TYR A 59 0.86 -4.20 10.12
N ILE A 60 0.36 -3.91 8.92
CA ILE A 60 -0.27 -2.63 8.56
C ILE A 60 -1.74 -2.87 8.23
N THR A 61 -2.62 -2.01 8.71
CA THR A 61 -4.04 -2.04 8.36
C THR A 61 -4.28 -1.10 7.19
N LEU A 62 -4.90 -1.62 6.13
CA LEU A 62 -5.14 -0.89 4.90
C LEU A 62 -6.62 -0.89 4.52
N LYS A 63 -7.12 0.25 4.04
CA LYS A 63 -8.33 0.32 3.17
C LYS A 63 -7.88 0.07 1.74
N VAL A 64 -8.37 -0.98 1.10
CA VAL A 64 -7.91 -1.41 -0.22
C VAL A 64 -8.78 -0.82 -1.32
N PHE A 65 -8.13 -0.23 -2.32
CA PHE A 65 -8.72 0.25 -3.55
C PHE A 65 -8.31 -0.68 -4.70
N THR A 66 -9.29 -1.35 -5.30
CA THR A 66 -9.08 -2.27 -6.41
C THR A 66 -9.16 -1.52 -7.75
N PRO A 67 -8.37 -1.92 -8.77
CA PRO A 67 -8.38 -1.24 -10.06
C PRO A 67 -9.66 -1.52 -10.85
N ILE A 68 -10.30 -0.44 -11.31
CA ILE A 68 -11.43 -0.45 -12.24
C ILE A 68 -11.04 0.41 -13.45
N ARG A 69 -10.46 -0.25 -14.48
CA ARG A 69 -9.89 0.42 -15.67
C ARG A 69 -8.77 1.40 -15.30
N ASN A 70 -9.03 2.71 -15.35
CA ASN A 70 -8.05 3.79 -15.10
C ASN A 70 -8.27 4.52 -13.77
N ILE A 71 -9.21 4.03 -12.96
CA ILE A 71 -9.51 4.51 -11.61
C ILE A 71 -9.42 3.33 -10.64
N PHE A 72 -9.43 3.62 -9.36
CA PHE A 72 -9.43 2.63 -8.29
C PHE A 72 -10.58 2.91 -7.36
N SER A 73 -11.26 1.87 -6.89
CA SER A 73 -12.37 2.00 -5.96
C SER A 73 -12.16 1.16 -4.71
N ALA A 74 -12.46 1.73 -3.56
CA ALA A 74 -12.52 1.01 -2.29
C ALA A 74 -13.84 0.27 -2.06
N LEU A 75 -14.87 0.54 -2.88
CA LEU A 75 -16.14 -0.16 -2.87
C LEU A 75 -16.04 -1.40 -3.77
N THR A 76 -16.37 -2.56 -3.21
CA THR A 76 -16.54 -3.78 -4.00
C THR A 76 -17.85 -3.75 -4.80
N GLU A 77 -18.03 -4.71 -5.71
CA GLU A 77 -19.28 -4.87 -6.46
C GLU A 77 -20.48 -5.10 -5.54
N GLU A 78 -20.26 -5.69 -4.36
CA GLU A 78 -21.26 -5.91 -3.31
C GLU A 78 -21.49 -4.67 -2.42
N GLY A 79 -20.84 -3.54 -2.69
CA GLY A 79 -21.00 -2.30 -1.93
C GLY A 79 -20.32 -2.30 -0.56
N CYS A 80 -19.31 -3.15 -0.35
CA CYS A 80 -18.57 -3.24 0.90
C CYS A 80 -17.18 -2.60 0.78
N PHE A 81 -16.56 -2.25 1.92
CA PHE A 81 -15.16 -1.82 1.97
C PHE A 81 -14.24 -2.99 2.31
N LEU A 82 -13.15 -3.12 1.58
CA LEU A 82 -12.08 -4.06 1.92
C LEU A 82 -11.10 -3.39 2.89
N ILE A 83 -11.17 -3.78 4.16
CA ILE A 83 -10.19 -3.41 5.19
C ILE A 83 -9.46 -4.68 5.61
N THR A 84 -8.13 -4.65 5.58
CA THR A 84 -7.31 -5.84 5.83
C THR A 84 -6.05 -5.48 6.59
N HIS A 85 -5.61 -6.42 7.44
CA HIS A 85 -4.24 -6.43 7.96
C HIS A 85 -3.34 -7.10 6.93
N GLN A 86 -2.18 -6.50 6.67
CA GLN A 86 -1.22 -6.98 5.68
C GLN A 86 0.15 -7.11 6.33
N HIS A 87 0.87 -8.16 5.94
CA HIS A 87 2.28 -8.28 6.28
C HIS A 87 3.06 -7.18 5.56
N PRO A 88 4.06 -6.55 6.19
CA PRO A 88 4.87 -5.47 5.60
C PRO A 88 5.40 -5.75 4.19
N LYS A 89 5.88 -6.99 3.97
CA LYS A 89 6.36 -7.46 2.67
C LYS A 89 5.37 -7.28 1.51
N ASN A 90 4.07 -7.28 1.79
CA ASN A 90 3.06 -7.09 0.74
C ASN A 90 3.01 -5.63 0.26
N VAL A 91 3.57 -4.69 1.01
CA VAL A 91 3.72 -3.29 0.61
C VAL A 91 4.92 -3.17 -0.32
N ILE A 92 4.67 -2.71 -1.54
CA ILE A 92 5.66 -2.70 -2.62
C ILE A 92 6.27 -1.32 -2.79
N TYR A 93 5.48 -0.26 -2.57
CA TYR A 93 5.94 1.10 -2.84
C TYR A 93 5.07 2.14 -2.12
N HIS A 94 5.70 3.10 -1.44
CA HIS A 94 5.04 4.28 -0.89
C HIS A 94 4.80 5.34 -1.99
N LEU A 95 3.55 5.71 -2.25
CA LEU A 95 3.16 6.66 -3.29
C LEU A 95 3.20 8.10 -2.78
N ASN A 96 3.66 9.01 -3.63
CA ASN A 96 3.57 10.44 -3.35
C ASN A 96 2.13 10.92 -3.52
N MET A 97 1.56 11.52 -2.48
CA MET A 97 0.20 12.07 -2.45
C MET A 97 -0.09 13.09 -3.56
N GLN A 98 0.94 13.84 -4.01
CA GLN A 98 0.78 14.82 -5.10
C GLN A 98 0.46 14.18 -6.45
N ASP A 99 0.79 12.90 -6.62
CA ASP A 99 0.55 12.13 -7.83
C ASP A 99 -0.75 11.29 -7.73
N ILE A 100 -1.63 11.61 -6.77
CA ILE A 100 -2.90 10.92 -6.57
C ILE A 100 -4.05 11.93 -6.64
N LYS A 101 -5.01 11.67 -7.52
CA LYS A 101 -6.26 12.40 -7.59
C LYS A 101 -7.35 11.62 -6.88
N VAL A 102 -7.78 12.11 -5.72
CA VAL A 102 -8.93 11.59 -4.98
C VAL A 102 -10.19 12.30 -5.50
N PHE A 103 -11.19 11.55 -5.94
CA PHE A 103 -12.48 12.11 -6.39
C PHE A 103 -13.48 12.20 -5.23
N ASP A 104 -13.46 11.18 -4.37
CA ASP A 104 -14.23 11.05 -3.13
C ASP A 104 -13.48 10.06 -2.21
N ASP A 105 -14.00 9.82 -1.01
CA ASP A 105 -13.36 8.94 -0.01
C ASP A 105 -13.12 7.49 -0.49
N ASN A 106 -13.75 7.08 -1.59
CA ASN A 106 -13.79 5.71 -2.08
C ASN A 106 -13.26 5.56 -3.50
N THR A 107 -12.90 6.63 -4.19
CA THR A 107 -12.48 6.59 -5.58
C THR A 107 -11.29 7.49 -5.84
N LEU A 108 -10.25 6.92 -6.48
CA LEU A 108 -9.04 7.67 -6.82
C LEU A 108 -8.47 7.29 -8.17
N GLN A 109 -7.52 8.10 -8.65
CA GLN A 109 -6.76 7.88 -9.87
C GLN A 109 -5.29 8.22 -9.64
N LEU A 110 -4.40 7.36 -10.14
CA LEU A 110 -2.97 7.62 -10.18
C LEU A 110 -2.59 8.54 -11.34
N LEU A 111 -1.71 9.50 -11.07
CA LEU A 111 -1.15 10.46 -12.01
C LEU A 111 0.38 10.31 -12.08
N ASN A 112 1.02 10.98 -13.05
CA ASN A 112 2.47 11.19 -13.15
C ASN A 112 3.32 9.96 -12.75
N LYS A 113 4.21 10.10 -11.75
CA LYS A 113 5.13 9.02 -11.34
C LYS A 113 4.39 7.88 -10.66
N ALA A 114 3.36 8.14 -9.87
CA ALA A 114 2.55 7.08 -9.26
C ALA A 114 1.98 6.12 -10.31
N LYS A 115 1.47 6.66 -11.44
CA LYS A 115 0.99 5.85 -12.56
C LYS A 115 2.10 5.04 -13.24
N ILE A 116 3.29 5.63 -13.39
CA ILE A 116 4.46 4.95 -13.96
C ILE A 116 4.89 3.77 -13.07
N HIS A 117 5.00 3.99 -11.75
CA HIS A 117 5.35 2.94 -10.80
C HIS A 117 4.31 1.83 -10.78
N TYR A 118 3.01 2.16 -10.74
CA TYR A 118 1.95 1.17 -10.82
C TYR A 118 2.06 0.32 -12.09
N ASN A 119 2.21 0.95 -13.25
CA ASN A 119 2.32 0.23 -14.52
C ASN A 119 3.56 -0.67 -14.59
N PHE A 120 4.66 -0.28 -13.95
CA PHE A 120 5.87 -1.09 -13.85
C PHE A 120 5.63 -2.34 -12.98
N PHE A 121 5.11 -2.16 -11.76
CA PHE A 121 4.87 -3.26 -10.84
C PHE A 121 3.71 -4.17 -11.26
N ASN A 122 2.73 -3.64 -12.00
CA ASN A 122 1.55 -4.40 -12.44
C ASN A 122 1.81 -5.27 -13.69
N GLN A 123 3.05 -5.36 -14.15
CA GLN A 123 3.43 -6.29 -15.22
C GLN A 123 3.34 -7.72 -14.69
N LYS A 124 2.75 -8.63 -15.47
CA LYS A 124 2.50 -10.02 -15.04
C LYS A 124 3.76 -10.72 -14.52
N GLU A 125 4.87 -10.56 -15.21
CA GLU A 125 6.17 -11.14 -14.82
C GLU A 125 6.65 -10.58 -13.48
N VAL A 126 6.51 -9.27 -13.28
CA VAL A 126 6.91 -8.59 -12.04
C VAL A 126 6.01 -9.02 -10.88
N ILE A 127 4.69 -9.04 -11.04
CA ILE A 127 3.76 -9.54 -10.02
C ILE A 127 4.08 -10.99 -9.63
N GLN A 128 4.37 -11.85 -10.61
CA GLN A 128 4.71 -13.25 -10.34
C GLN A 128 6.00 -13.38 -9.53
N ILE A 129 7.02 -12.59 -9.85
CA ILE A 129 8.27 -12.55 -9.09
C ILE A 129 8.00 -12.06 -7.66
N ILE A 130 7.22 -10.98 -7.50
CA ILE A 130 6.86 -10.48 -6.17
C ILE A 130 6.14 -11.57 -5.39
N ALA A 131 5.09 -12.18 -5.95
CA ALA A 131 4.28 -13.21 -5.29
C ALA A 131 5.08 -14.48 -4.92
N GLN A 132 6.18 -14.77 -5.59
CA GLN A 132 7.08 -15.89 -5.24
C GLN A 132 8.01 -15.56 -4.05
N ASN A 133 8.20 -14.28 -3.74
CA ASN A 133 9.11 -13.80 -2.68
C ASN A 133 8.37 -13.23 -1.45
N LEU A 134 7.03 -13.22 -1.47
CA LEU A 134 6.16 -12.94 -0.32
C LEU A 134 6.05 -14.18 0.57
#